data_AF-A0A6A7LTU5-F1
#
_entry.id   AF-A0A6A7LTU5-F1
#
_cell.length_a   1.000
_cell.length_b   1.000
_cell.length_c   1.000
_cell.angle_alpha   90.00
_cell.angle_beta   90.00
_cell.angle_gamma   90.00
#
_symmetry.space_group_name_H-M   'P 1'
#
loop_
_entity.id
_entity.type
_entity.pdbx_description
1 polymer ?
#
loop_
_entity_poly.entity_id
_entity_poly.type
_entity_poly.pdbx_seq_one_letter_code
_entity_poly.pdbx_strand_id
1 'polypeptide(L)' 'MTALAAAPNSDIVYAGTRQGLYRSADGGRSWTRTAYGNDVAAAAVHPTDPERIVVMDGKGRVFGRS' A
#
# COMPACT_ATOMS: atom_id res chain seq x y z
N MET A 1 4.03 4.32 12.70
CA MET A 1 3.50 5.23 11.68
C MET A 1 2.48 4.44 10.88
N THR A 2 1.42 5.10 10.43
CA THR A 2 0.40 4.49 9.56
C THR A 2 0.43 5.30 8.27
N ALA A 3 0.54 4.63 7.13
CA ALA A 3 0.52 5.27 5.81
C ALA A 3 -0.76 4.85 5.07
N LEU A 4 -1.40 5.78 4.36
CA LEU A 4 -2.57 5.50 3.52
C LEU A 4 -2.31 6.06 2.13
N ALA A 5 -2.55 5.26 1.08
CA ALA A 5 -2.41 5.68 -0.30
C ALA A 5 -3.57 5.13 -1.15
N ALA A 6 -4.04 5.94 -2.08
CA ALA A 6 -5.14 5.62 -2.99
C ALA A 6 -4.90 6.29 -4.35
N ALA A 7 -5.29 5.63 -5.44
CA ALA A 7 -5.32 6.25 -6.76
C ALA A 7 -6.66 6.99 -6.95
N PRO A 8 -6.67 8.13 -7.67
CA PRO A 8 -7.91 8.79 -8.08
C PRO A 8 -8.85 7.84 -8.85
N ASN A 9 -10.16 7.93 -8.60
CA ASN A 9 -11.20 7.14 -9.28
C ASN A 9 -11.03 5.61 -9.21
N SER A 10 -10.34 5.11 -8.19
CA SER A 10 -10.19 3.67 -7.95
C SER A 10 -10.76 3.28 -6.60
N ASP A 11 -11.46 2.13 -6.55
CA ASP A 11 -11.83 1.47 -5.30
C ASP A 11 -10.64 0.77 -4.62
N ILE A 12 -9.47 0.77 -5.25
CA ILE A 12 -8.26 0.19 -4.69
C ILE A 12 -7.61 1.20 -3.74
N VAL A 13 -7.47 0.78 -2.48
CA VAL A 13 -6.80 1.55 -1.43
C VAL A 13 -5.80 0.67 -0.68
N TYR A 14 -4.71 1.29 -0.22
CA TYR A 14 -3.62 0.62 0.49
C TYR A 14 -3.38 1.24 1.85
N ALA A 15 -3.24 0.39 2.86
CA ALA A 15 -2.92 0.78 4.23
C ALA A 15 -1.61 0.14 4.68
N GLY A 16 -0.61 0.98 4.95
CA GLY A 16 0.66 0.60 5.55
C GLY A 16 0.58 0.60 7.07
N THR A 17 0.94 -0.51 7.68
CA THR A 17 0.95 -0.70 9.14
C THR A 17 2.29 -1.28 9.60
N ARG A 18 2.48 -1.35 10.93
CA ARG A 18 3.62 -2.09 11.53
C ARG A 18 3.62 -3.58 11.18
N GLN A 19 2.46 -4.15 10.92
CA GLN A 19 2.29 -5.57 10.57
C GLN A 19 2.40 -5.81 9.06
N GLY A 20 2.60 -4.76 8.27
CA GLY A 20 2.78 -4.82 6.82
C GLY A 20 1.73 -4.04 6.05
N LEU A 21 1.71 -4.25 4.74
CA LEU A 21 0.81 -3.55 3.81
C LEU A 21 -0.47 -4.37 3.57
N TYR A 22 -1.60 -3.69 3.66
CA TYR A 22 -2.93 -4.22 3.36
C TYR A 22 -3.47 -3.53 2.11
N ARG A 23 -4.21 -4.29 1.29
CA ARG A 23 -4.90 -3.81 0.09
C ARG A 23 -6.40 -4.07 0.26
N SER A 24 -7.20 -3.09 -0.10
CA SER A 24 -8.63 -3.24 -0.37
C SER A 24 -8.87 -3.00 -1.85
N ALA A 25 -9.86 -3.69 -2.42
CA ALA A 25 -10.34 -3.48 -3.79
C ALA A 25 -11.78 -2.94 -3.83
N ASP A 26 -12.34 -2.60 -2.67
CA ASP A 26 -13.75 -2.27 -2.47
C ASP A 26 -13.92 -0.99 -1.64
N GLY A 27 -12.98 -0.04 -1.76
CA GLY A 27 -13.03 1.26 -1.09
C GLY A 27 -12.82 1.19 0.42
N GLY A 28 -12.12 0.16 0.91
CA GLY A 28 -11.80 -0.04 2.32
C GLY A 28 -12.83 -0.84 3.12
N ARG A 29 -13.80 -1.50 2.45
CA ARG A 29 -14.81 -2.34 3.11
C ARG A 29 -14.23 -3.68 3.57
N SER A 30 -13.31 -4.26 2.78
CA SER A 30 -12.55 -5.46 3.13
C SER A 30 -11.06 -5.27 2.83
N TRP A 31 -10.21 -5.98 3.58
CA TRP A 31 -8.77 -5.82 3.53
C TRP A 31 -8.06 -7.16 3.44
N THR A 32 -7.14 -7.28 2.49
CA THR A 32 -6.26 -8.44 2.31
C THR A 32 -4.82 -8.05 2.56
N ARG A 33 -4.12 -8.80 3.41
CA ARG A 33 -2.69 -8.58 3.66
C ARG A 33 -1.88 -8.96 2.42
N THR A 34 -0.99 -8.07 2.00
CA THR A 34 -0.11 -8.31 0.85
C THR A 34 1.18 -9.03 1.27
N ALA A 35 2.01 -9.41 0.30
CA ALA A 35 3.33 -10.00 0.54
C ALA A 35 4.42 -8.99 0.94
N TYR A 36 4.12 -7.68 0.87
CA TYR A 36 5.08 -6.65 1.29
C TYR A 36 5.27 -6.71 2.80
N GLY A 37 6.54 -6.72 3.22
CA GLY A 37 7.01 -7.07 4.56
C GLY A 37 6.46 -6.24 5.71
N ASN A 38 7.04 -6.41 6.89
CA ASN A 38 6.60 -5.72 8.10
C ASN A 38 7.15 -4.28 8.16
N ASP A 39 6.51 -3.46 8.99
CA ASP A 39 6.93 -2.08 9.30
C ASP A 39 6.93 -1.14 8.09
N VAL A 40 5.78 -1.01 7.42
CA VAL A 40 5.59 -0.06 6.32
C VAL A 40 5.63 1.36 6.87
N ALA A 41 6.65 2.11 6.46
CA ALA A 41 6.83 3.51 6.84
C ALA A 41 6.12 4.46 5.85
N ALA A 42 6.17 4.15 4.55
CA ALA A 42 5.54 4.95 3.51
C ALA A 42 5.07 4.09 2.34
N ALA A 43 4.05 4.56 1.62
CA ALA A 43 3.56 3.96 0.40
C ALA A 43 3.08 5.04 -0.58
N ALA A 44 3.31 4.83 -1.87
CA ALA A 44 2.85 5.71 -2.94
C ALA A 44 2.28 4.86 -4.08
N VAL A 45 1.07 5.19 -4.52
CA VAL A 45 0.35 4.50 -5.60
C VAL A 45 0.47 5.31 -6.88
N HIS A 46 0.64 4.65 -8.02
CA HIS A 46 0.68 5.30 -9.31
C HIS A 46 -0.69 5.91 -9.65
N PRO A 47 -0.75 7.19 -10.10
CA PRO A 47 -2.00 7.94 -10.19
C PRO A 47 -2.99 7.41 -11.25
N THR A 48 -2.51 6.66 -12.25
CA THR A 48 -3.36 6.08 -13.30
C THR A 48 -3.31 4.55 -13.35
N ASP A 49 -2.55 3.93 -12.44
CA ASP A 49 -2.42 2.47 -12.36
C ASP A 49 -2.38 2.04 -10.90
N PRO A 50 -3.54 1.83 -10.26
CA PRO A 50 -3.61 1.52 -8.84
C PRO A 50 -2.89 0.22 -8.43
N GLU A 51 -2.57 -0.67 -9.37
CA GLU A 51 -1.80 -1.89 -9.07
C GLU A 51 -0.29 -1.63 -8.92
N ARG A 52 0.18 -0.48 -9.43
CA ARG A 52 1.56 -0.04 -9.28
C ARG A 52 1.73 0.78 -8.02
N ILE A 53 2.52 0.23 -7.09
CA ILE A 53 2.78 0.81 -5.78
C ILE A 53 4.27 0.71 -5.47
N VAL A 54 4.78 1.75 -4.82
CA VAL A 54 6.09 1.75 -4.16
C VAL A 54 5.88 1.79 -2.65
N VAL A 55 6.59 0.95 -1.92
CA VAL A 55 6.49 0.77 -0.48
C VAL A 55 7.87 0.92 0.12
N MET A 56 7.99 1.63 1.24
CA MET A 56 9.22 1.76 2.01
C MET A 56 9.03 1.21 3.42
N ASP A 57 9.96 0.38 3.89
CA ASP A 57 9.98 -0.10 5.28
C ASP A 57 10.69 0.88 6.23
N GLY A 58 10.51 0.71 7.54
CA GLY A 58 11.17 1.52 8.57
C GLY A 58 12.70 1.42 8.58
N LYS A 59 13.29 0.51 7.81
CA LYS A 59 14.74 0.32 7.63
C LYS A 59 15.25 0.95 6.32
N GLY A 60 14.39 1.64 5.57
CA GLY A 60 14.73 2.32 4.32
C GLY A 60 14.76 1.41 3.08
N ARG A 61 14.25 0.18 3.15
CA ARG A 61 14.16 -0.70 1.98
C ARG A 61 12.94 -0.33 1.13
N VAL A 62 13.13 -0.32 -0.19
CA VAL A 62 12.08 -0.03 -1.17
C VAL A 62 11.62 -1.31 -1.85
N PHE A 63 10.31 -1.53 -1.91
CA PHE A 63 9.66 -2.62 -2.63
C PHE A 63 8.64 -2.05 -3.61
N GLY A 64 8.41 -2.73 -4.73
CA GLY A 64 7.36 -2.33 -5.67
C GLY A 64 6.97 -3.45 -6.61
N ARG A 65 5.87 -3.25 -7.34
CA ARG A 65 5.44 -4.09 -8.47
C ARG A 65 5.59 -3.27 -9.73
N SER A 66 6.37 -3.78 -10.69
CA SER A 66 6.58 -3.17 -12.01
C SER A 66 5.40 -3.41 -12.92
#